data_AF-A0A1Y6BD88-F1
#
_entry.id   AF-A0A1Y6BD88-F1
#
_cell.length_a   1.000
_cell.length_b   1.000
_cell.length_c   1.000
_cell.angle_alpha   90.00
_cell.angle_beta   90.00
_cell.angle_gamma   90.00
#
_symmetry.space_group_name_H-M   'P 1'
#
loop_
_entity.id
_entity.type
_entity.pdbx_description
1 polymer ?
#
loop_
_entity_poly.entity_id
_entity_poly.type
_entity_poly.pdbx_seq_one_letter_code
_entity_poly.pdbx_strand_id
1 'polypeptide(L)' 'SAGTFPTHGPLFVGLLVATILILGGLTFFPALALGPVAEQVALLAGQTF' A
#
# COMPACT_ATOMS: atom_id res chain seq x y z
N SER A 1 -20.03 12.17 23.74
CA SER A 1 -18.97 13.15 24.02
C SER A 1 -18.68 13.91 22.74
N ALA A 2 -18.40 15.21 22.77
CA ALA A 2 -18.16 16.03 21.57
C ALA A 2 -16.91 15.61 20.76
N GLY A 3 -16.03 14.78 21.33
CA GLY A 3 -14.81 14.28 20.67
C GLY A 3 -14.89 12.85 20.13
N THR A 4 -16.05 12.20 20.14
CA THR A 4 -16.15 10.81 19.64
C THR A 4 -16.21 10.79 18.11
N PHE A 5 -15.19 10.20 17.48
CA PHE A 5 -15.19 10.02 16.03
C PHE A 5 -16.08 8.84 15.61
N PRO A 6 -17.00 9.01 14.64
CA PRO A 6 -17.82 7.91 14.15
C PRO A 6 -16.95 6.84 13.46
N THR A 7 -16.95 5.62 14.00
CA THR A 7 -16.20 4.47 13.44
C THR A 7 -17.00 3.65 12.42
N HIS A 8 -18.00 4.27 11.80
CA HIS A 8 -18.88 3.66 10.82
C HIS A 8 -19.14 4.64 9.67
N GLY A 9 -19.61 4.09 8.56
CA GLY A 9 -19.89 4.86 7.35
C GLY A 9 -18.64 5.18 6.52
N PRO A 10 -18.83 5.90 5.39
CA PRO A 10 -17.80 6.01 4.35
C PRO A 10 -16.50 6.67 4.81
N LEU A 11 -16.57 7.66 5.70
CA LEU A 11 -15.38 8.39 6.16
C LEU A 11 -14.42 7.50 6.97
N PHE A 12 -14.94 6.70 7.90
CA PHE A 12 -14.11 5.78 8.66
C PHE A 12 -13.48 4.71 7.75
N VAL A 13 -14.25 4.18 6.80
CA VAL A 13 -13.73 3.22 5.81
C VAL A 13 -12.60 3.84 4.99
N GLY A 14 -12.79 5.06 4.49
CA GLY A 14 -11.75 5.78 3.74
C GLY A 14 -10.48 5.99 4.56
N LEU A 15 -10.61 6.44 5.81
CA LEU A 15 -9.47 6.61 6.72
C LEU A 15 -8.75 5.30 7.02
N LEU A 16 -9.51 4.22 7.24
CA LEU A 16 -8.96 2.89 7.51
C LEU A 16 -8.18 2.37 6.29
N VAL A 17 -8.77 2.44 5.10
CA VAL A 17 -8.12 2.03 3.85
C VAL A 17 -6.86 2.86 3.61
N ALA A 18 -6.93 4.19 3.76
CA ALA A 18 -5.78 5.06 3.61
C ALA A 18 -4.65 4.68 4.57
N THR A 19 -4.98 4.44 5.84
CA THR A 19 -4.00 4.01 6.85
C THR A 19 -3.33 2.68 6.47
N ILE A 20 -4.13 1.69 6.03
CA ILE A 20 -3.60 0.38 5.61
C ILE A 20 -2.70 0.53 4.39
N LEU A 21 -3.10 1.31 3.39
CA LEU A 21 -2.28 1.54 2.19
C LEU A 21 -0.98 2.25 2.51
N ILE A 22 -1.00 3.24 3.42
CA ILE A 22 0.21 3.95 3.85
C ILE A 22 1.14 3.02 4.60
N LEU A 23 0.65 2.33 5.62
CA LEU A 23 1.49 1.45 6.44
C LEU A 23 1.98 0.25 5.64
N GLY A 24 1.08 -0.47 4.96
CA GLY A 24 1.45 -1.61 4.12
C GLY A 24 2.36 -1.20 2.97
N GLY A 25 2.07 -0.08 2.31
CA GLY A 25 2.92 0.50 1.28
C GLY A 25 4.33 0.74 1.80
N LEU A 26 4.50 1.56 2.83
CA LEU A 26 5.82 1.93 3.34
C LEU A 26 6.59 0.77 3.97
N THR A 27 5.92 -0.11 4.71
CA THR A 27 6.57 -1.26 5.38
C THR A 27 7.08 -2.29 4.37
N PHE A 28 6.29 -2.59 3.35
CA PHE A 28 6.64 -3.62 2.36
C PHE A 28 7.26 -3.05 1.08
N PHE A 29 7.38 -1.72 0.97
CA PHE A 29 7.97 -1.06 -0.19
C PHE A 29 9.33 -1.64 -0.60
N PRO A 30 10.32 -1.82 0.32
CA PRO A 30 11.63 -2.31 -0.09
C PRO A 30 11.57 -3.72 -0.68
N ALA A 31 10.76 -4.61 -0.10
CA ALA A 31 10.58 -5.97 -0.58
C ALA A 31 9.84 -6.02 -1.92
N LEU A 32 8.79 -5.21 -2.08
CA LEU A 32 8.04 -5.11 -3.34
C LEU A 32 8.91 -4.53 -4.46
N ALA A 33 9.71 -3.51 -4.15
CA ALA A 33 10.61 -2.87 -5.10
C ALA A 33 11.69 -3.83 -5.62
N LEU A 34 12.34 -4.57 -4.74
CA LEU A 34 13.45 -5.46 -5.09
C LEU A 34 13.03 -6.85 -5.57
N GLY A 35 11.82 -7.30 -5.26
CA GLY A 35 11.28 -8.55 -5.77
C GLY A 35 10.44 -8.31 -7.03
N PRO A 36 9.10 -8.31 -6.91
CA PRO A 36 8.20 -8.36 -8.06
C PRO A 36 8.31 -7.13 -8.97
N VAL A 37 8.55 -5.93 -8.44
CA VAL A 37 8.65 -4.72 -9.26
C VAL A 37 9.94 -4.75 -10.10
N ALA A 38 11.08 -5.08 -9.50
CA ALA A 38 12.34 -5.21 -10.22
C ALA A 38 12.27 -6.31 -11.29
N GLU A 39 11.69 -7.46 -10.96
CA GLU A 39 11.45 -8.56 -11.91
C GLU A 39 10.60 -8.09 -13.10
N GLN A 40 9.48 -7.43 -12.85
CA GLN A 40 8.62 -6.92 -13.91
C GLN A 40 9.34 -5.90 -14.80
N VAL A 41 10.15 -5.01 -14.22
CA VAL A 41 10.95 -4.04 -14.99
C VAL A 41 12.02 -4.75 -15.83
N ALA A 42 12.68 -5.78 -15.30
CA ALA A 42 13.68 -6.55 -16.04
C ALA A 42 13.06 -7.32 -17.22
N LEU A 43 11.88 -7.93 -17.01
CA LEU A 43 11.12 -8.58 -18.07
C LEU A 43 10.73 -7.59 -19.18
N LEU A 44 10.26 -6.40 -18.81
CA LEU A 44 9.94 -5.33 -19.77
C LEU A 44 11.18 -4.82 -20.51
N ALA A 45 12.36 -4.88 -19.89
CA ALA A 45 13.64 -4.54 -20.50
C ALA A 45 14.24 -5.67 -21.38
N GLY A 46 13.57 -6.82 -21.49
CA GLY A 46 14.05 -7.98 -22.25
C GLY A 46 15.24 -8.69 -21.59
N GLN A 47 15.50 -8.41 -20.31
CA GLN A 47 16.52 -9.08 -19.51
C GLN A 47 15.85 -10.31 -18.86
N THR A 48 16.00 -11.49 -19.47
CA THR A 48 15.60 -12.76 -18.85
C THR A 48 16.80 -13.33 -18.10
N PHE A 49 16.67 -13.48 -16.78
CA PHE A 49 17.64 -14.24 -16.00
C PHE A 49 17.57 -15.74 -16.31
#